data_AF-A0A0R2QQ11-F1
#
_entry.id   AF-A0A0R2QQ11-F1
#
_cell.length_a   1.000
_cell.length_b   1.000
_cell.length_c   1.000
_cell.angle_alpha   90.00
_cell.angle_beta   90.00
_cell.angle_gamma   90.00
#
_symmetry.space_group_name_H-M   'P 1'
#
loop_
_entity.id
_entity.type
_entity.pdbx_description
1 polymer ?
#
loop_
_entity_poly.entity_id
_entity_poly.type
_entity_poly.pdbx_seq_one_letter_code
_entity_poly.pdbx_strand_id
1 'polypeptide(L)'
;MITQFSSDTALLLVDVQKGVDVLEHWGGPTGRRNNPDAESYMLRLLAAFRHNGLTIAYTRHDSREAASPLKFSLPTGAQKEGFEVQPTDIVVEKDVNSGFIGTDLEIQLRHKGIKRLVIVGFFTNMCIETTTRMAGNLGFDTYLVPDCCAT
;
A
#
# COMPACT_ATOMS: atom_id res chain seq x y z
N MET A 1 0.90 9.73 -24.31
CA MET A 1 -0.13 9.59 -23.26
C MET A 1 -0.47 8.11 -23.18
N ILE A 2 -0.38 7.49 -22.00
CA ILE A 2 -0.67 6.06 -21.83
C ILE A 2 -2.19 5.90 -21.81
N THR A 3 -2.73 5.06 -22.68
CA THR A 3 -4.17 4.81 -22.76
C THR A 3 -4.61 3.60 -21.95
N GLN A 4 -3.68 2.71 -21.60
CA GLN A 4 -3.95 1.49 -20.83
C GLN A 4 -2.69 1.00 -20.10
N PHE A 5 -2.86 0.50 -18.87
CA PHE A 5 -1.80 -0.20 -18.14
C PHE A 5 -1.61 -1.64 -18.63
N SER A 6 -0.38 -2.13 -18.60
CA SER A 6 0.01 -3.44 -19.12
C SER A 6 0.81 -4.26 -18.11
N SER A 7 1.37 -5.39 -18.53
CA SER A 7 2.17 -6.29 -17.68
C SER A 7 3.40 -5.64 -17.04
N ASP A 8 3.85 -4.48 -17.54
CA ASP A 8 4.92 -3.66 -16.95
C ASP A 8 4.45 -2.76 -15.78
N THR A 9 3.18 -2.86 -15.39
CA THR A 9 2.54 -2.02 -14.37
C THR A 9 2.08 -2.86 -13.19
N ALA A 10 2.36 -2.39 -11.97
CA ALA A 10 1.89 -3.01 -10.74
C ALA A 10 1.01 -2.06 -9.92
N LEU A 11 0.00 -2.61 -9.25
CA LEU A 11 -0.72 -1.93 -8.17
C LEU A 11 0.01 -2.21 -6.85
N LEU A 12 0.48 -1.16 -6.19
CA LEU A 12 1.12 -1.22 -4.88
C LEU A 12 0.15 -0.72 -3.81
N LEU A 13 -0.36 -1.64 -2.99
CA LEU A 13 -1.19 -1.34 -1.83
C LEU A 13 -0.32 -1.22 -0.58
N VAL A 14 -0.24 -0.02 -0.03
CA VAL A 14 0.63 0.31 1.10
C VAL A 14 -0.18 0.25 2.40
N ASP A 15 0.17 -0.71 3.26
CA ASP A 15 -0.27 -0.80 4.65
C ASP A 15 -1.80 -0.80 4.84
N VAL A 16 -2.53 -1.52 3.99
CA VAL A 16 -3.98 -1.75 4.07
C VAL A 16 -4.36 -2.70 5.23
N GLN A 17 -3.97 -2.33 6.45
CA GLN A 17 -4.17 -3.08 7.69
C GLN A 17 -5.27 -2.46 8.54
N LYS A 18 -5.92 -3.26 9.40
CA LYS A 18 -7.02 -2.81 10.27
C LYS A 18 -6.58 -1.70 11.24
N GLY A 19 -5.31 -1.66 11.61
CA GLY A 19 -4.73 -0.68 12.52
C GLY A 19 -4.86 0.76 12.07
N VAL A 20 -5.03 1.02 10.77
CA VAL A 20 -5.25 2.38 10.25
C VAL A 20 -6.60 2.96 10.69
N ASP A 21 -7.55 2.12 11.08
CA ASP A 21 -8.88 2.53 11.57
C ASP A 21 -8.90 2.80 13.08
N VAL A 22 -7.79 2.61 13.79
CA VAL A 22 -7.68 2.95 15.21
C VAL A 22 -7.46 4.46 15.34
N LEU A 23 -8.47 5.24 14.96
CA LEU A 23 -8.37 6.69 14.79
C LEU A 23 -8.01 7.41 16.10
N GLU A 24 -8.39 6.87 17.26
CA GLU A 24 -7.99 7.42 18.56
C GLU A 24 -6.48 7.37 18.77
N HIS A 25 -5.79 6.34 18.25
CA HIS A 25 -4.33 6.25 18.30
C HIS A 25 -3.67 7.29 17.40
N TRP A 26 -4.21 7.52 16.20
CA TRP A 26 -3.59 8.38 15.19
C TRP A 26 -3.92 9.87 15.35
N GLY A 27 -5.10 10.20 15.88
CA GLY A 27 -5.59 11.57 16.00
C GLY A 27 -6.16 11.94 17.38
N GLY A 28 -5.93 11.09 18.39
CA GLY A 28 -6.43 11.30 19.76
C GLY A 28 -7.96 11.19 19.85
N PRO A 29 -8.58 11.74 20.91
CA PRO A 29 -10.02 11.62 21.17
C PRO A 29 -10.95 12.15 20.06
N THR A 30 -10.41 12.94 19.12
CA THR A 30 -11.16 13.51 17.97
C THR A 30 -10.61 13.01 16.62
N GLY A 31 -9.88 11.90 16.66
CA GLY A 31 -9.24 11.29 15.51
C GLY A 31 -10.26 10.99 14.41
N ARG A 32 -9.89 11.42 13.20
CA ARG A 32 -10.67 11.27 11.98
C ARG A 32 -9.68 11.14 10.83
N ARG A 33 -10.16 10.58 9.72
CA ARG A 33 -9.43 10.55 8.45
C ARG A 33 -10.23 11.24 7.36
N ASN A 34 -9.54 11.75 6.34
CA ASN A 34 -10.21 12.08 5.09
C ASN A 34 -10.55 10.79 4.29
N ASN A 35 -11.19 10.95 3.13
CA ASN A 35 -11.47 9.89 2.17
C ASN A 35 -12.06 8.62 2.80
N PRO A 36 -13.26 8.68 3.41
CA PRO A 36 -13.88 7.53 4.08
C PRO A 36 -14.14 6.35 3.13
N ASP A 37 -14.26 6.63 1.82
CA ASP A 37 -14.50 5.63 0.77
C ASP A 37 -13.22 5.10 0.12
N ALA A 38 -12.03 5.45 0.64
CA ALA A 38 -10.75 5.10 0.03
C ALA A 38 -10.61 3.59 -0.23
N GLU A 39 -11.03 2.77 0.73
CA GLU A 39 -11.05 1.32 0.62
C GLU A 39 -11.95 0.84 -0.52
N SER A 40 -13.14 1.44 -0.69
CA SER A 40 -14.06 1.06 -1.76
C SER A 40 -13.43 1.32 -3.13
N TYR A 41 -12.70 2.43 -3.29
CA TYR A 41 -11.99 2.73 -4.54
C TYR A 41 -10.78 1.81 -4.74
N MET A 42 -10.02 1.53 -3.67
CA MET A 42 -8.91 0.57 -3.72
C MET A 42 -9.38 -0.83 -4.13
N LEU A 43 -10.50 -1.33 -3.60
CA LEU A 43 -11.05 -2.64 -3.96
C LEU A 43 -11.47 -2.69 -5.44
N ARG A 44 -11.99 -1.59 -5.99
CA ARG A 44 -12.29 -1.50 -7.43
C ARG A 44 -11.03 -1.59 -8.28
N LEU A 45 -9.96 -0.89 -7.89
CA LEU A 45 -8.67 -0.99 -8.56
C LEU A 45 -8.07 -2.40 -8.43
N LEU A 46 -8.09 -2.97 -7.23
CA LEU A 46 -7.60 -4.31 -6.97
C LEU A 46 -8.33 -5.34 -7.83
N ALA A 47 -9.67 -5.29 -7.88
CA ALA A 47 -10.47 -6.15 -8.73
C ALA A 47 -10.13 -5.98 -10.22
N ALA A 48 -9.94 -4.74 -10.69
CA ALA A 48 -9.55 -4.48 -12.08
C ALA A 48 -8.16 -5.03 -12.41
N PHE A 49 -7.17 -4.86 -11.53
CA PHE A 49 -5.82 -5.42 -11.71
C PHE A 49 -5.85 -6.95 -11.73
N ARG A 50 -6.58 -7.58 -10.80
CA ARG A 50 -6.79 -9.04 -10.76
C ARG A 50 -7.44 -9.55 -12.04
N HIS A 51 -8.51 -8.91 -12.48
CA HIS A 51 -9.25 -9.30 -13.69
C HIS A 51 -8.36 -9.26 -14.95
N ASN A 52 -7.45 -8.30 -15.03
CA ASN A 52 -6.52 -8.16 -16.14
C ASN A 52 -5.21 -8.94 -15.97
N GLY A 53 -5.07 -9.74 -14.91
CA GLY A 53 -3.85 -10.51 -14.62
C GLY A 53 -2.62 -9.64 -14.39
N LEU A 54 -2.79 -8.39 -13.93
CA LEU A 54 -1.70 -7.47 -13.67
C LEU A 54 -1.08 -7.71 -12.29
N THR A 55 0.17 -7.28 -12.14
CA THR A 55 0.92 -7.51 -10.90
C THR A 55 0.32 -6.69 -9.75
N ILE A 56 0.18 -7.35 -8.60
CA ILE A 56 -0.24 -6.73 -7.34
C ILE A 56 0.90 -6.89 -6.34
N ALA A 57 1.18 -5.83 -5.60
CA ALA A 57 2.16 -5.79 -4.54
C ALA A 57 1.55 -5.18 -3.27
N TYR A 58 1.94 -5.69 -2.12
CA TYR A 58 1.55 -5.19 -0.81
C TYR A 58 2.78 -4.85 0.02
N THR A 59 2.71 -3.74 0.74
CA THR A 59 3.50 -3.57 1.96
C THR A 59 2.63 -3.86 3.17
N ARG A 60 3.20 -4.47 4.18
CA ARG A 60 2.61 -4.62 5.51
C ARG A 60 3.58 -4.04 6.54
N HIS A 61 3.11 -3.13 7.37
CA HIS A 61 3.93 -2.50 8.38
C HIS A 61 3.84 -3.28 9.69
N ASP A 62 4.97 -3.78 10.19
CA ASP A 62 5.10 -4.31 11.55
C ASP A 62 5.81 -3.28 12.41
N SER A 63 5.05 -2.56 13.23
CA SER A 63 5.62 -1.52 14.09
C SER A 63 6.64 -2.12 15.08
N ARG A 64 7.67 -1.33 15.39
CA ARG A 64 8.61 -1.67 16.48
C ARG A 64 8.00 -1.43 17.87
N GLU A 65 6.92 -0.64 17.93
CA GLU A 65 6.21 -0.37 19.18
C GLU A 65 5.17 -1.45 19.46
N ALA A 66 5.28 -2.12 20.61
CA ALA A 66 4.42 -3.24 20.97
C ALA A 66 2.92 -2.90 21.03
N ALA A 67 2.58 -1.65 21.36
CA ALA A 67 1.21 -1.17 21.48
C ALA A 67 0.66 -0.53 20.20
N SER A 68 1.47 -0.40 19.14
CA SER A 68 1.03 0.23 17.90
C SER A 68 -0.06 -0.62 17.24
N PRO A 69 -1.15 -0.02 16.73
CA PRO A 69 -2.19 -0.73 16.00
C PRO A 69 -1.70 -1.50 14.78
N LEU A 70 -0.56 -1.13 14.20
CA LEU A 70 0.02 -1.81 13.04
C LEU A 70 0.86 -3.04 13.42
N LYS A 71 1.13 -3.30 14.71
CA LYS A 71 1.92 -4.45 15.15
C LYS A 71 1.27 -5.77 14.73
N PHE A 72 2.01 -6.67 14.06
CA PHE A 72 1.45 -7.94 13.55
C PHE A 72 0.96 -8.89 14.63
N SER A 73 1.54 -8.82 15.83
CA SER A 73 1.09 -9.64 16.96
C SER A 73 -0.28 -9.21 17.51
N LEU A 74 -0.82 -8.07 17.07
CA LEU A 74 -2.14 -7.59 17.45
C LEU A 74 -3.16 -7.90 16.33
N PRO A 75 -4.43 -8.15 16.66
CA PRO A 75 -5.49 -8.34 15.65
C PRO A 75 -5.64 -7.17 14.68
N THR A 76 -5.29 -5.96 15.11
CA THR A 76 -5.28 -4.74 14.30
C THR A 76 -4.16 -4.73 13.26
N GLY A 77 -3.06 -5.47 13.48
CA GLY A 77 -1.99 -5.65 12.49
C GLY A 77 -2.39 -6.52 11.30
N ALA A 78 -3.56 -7.18 11.36
CA ALA A 78 -4.09 -7.96 10.26
C ALA A 78 -4.49 -7.06 9.07
N GLN A 79 -4.51 -7.66 7.89
CA GLN A 79 -5.01 -7.02 6.68
C GLN A 79 -6.51 -6.74 6.79
N LYS A 80 -6.97 -5.69 6.10
CA LYS A 80 -8.41 -5.37 6.02
C LYS A 80 -9.13 -6.39 5.16
N GLU A 81 -10.41 -6.60 5.46
CA GLU A 81 -11.27 -7.50 4.69
C GLU A 81 -11.39 -7.03 3.22
N GLY A 82 -11.34 -7.98 2.29
CA GLY A 82 -11.35 -7.74 0.84
C GLY A 82 -9.96 -7.49 0.23
N PHE A 83 -8.94 -7.29 1.07
CA PHE A 83 -7.55 -7.07 0.65
C PHE A 83 -6.67 -8.32 0.83
N GLU A 84 -7.27 -9.50 0.91
CA GLU A 84 -6.54 -10.75 1.13
C GLU A 84 -5.50 -10.97 0.03
N VAL A 85 -4.28 -11.32 0.43
CA VAL A 85 -3.18 -11.64 -0.49
C VAL A 85 -3.43 -12.96 -1.22
N GLN A 86 -3.08 -13.01 -2.50
CA GLN A 86 -3.04 -14.23 -3.30
C GLN A 86 -1.61 -14.73 -3.45
N PRO A 87 -1.40 -16.04 -3.72
CA PRO A 87 -0.04 -16.61 -3.85
C PRO A 87 0.84 -15.96 -4.93
N THR A 88 0.24 -15.27 -5.89
CA THR A 88 0.94 -14.58 -6.99
C THR A 88 1.35 -13.14 -6.64
N ASP A 89 0.80 -12.59 -5.56
CA ASP A 89 1.02 -11.21 -5.14
C ASP A 89 2.42 -11.06 -4.53
N ILE A 90 3.08 -9.93 -4.78
CA ILE A 90 4.29 -9.55 -4.05
C ILE A 90 3.84 -9.07 -2.67
N VAL A 91 4.47 -9.57 -1.59
CA VAL A 91 4.20 -9.11 -0.23
C VAL A 91 5.52 -8.85 0.46
N VAL A 92 5.70 -7.63 0.96
CA VAL A 92 6.87 -7.27 1.77
C VAL A 92 6.43 -6.75 3.13
N GLU A 93 7.21 -7.09 4.14
CA GLU A 93 7.02 -6.61 5.51
C GLU A 93 8.06 -5.53 5.80
N LYS A 94 7.65 -4.46 6.48
CA LYS A 94 8.52 -3.31 6.79
C LYS A 94 8.25 -2.78 8.18
N ASP A 95 9.24 -2.13 8.77
CA ASP A 95 9.12 -1.49 10.09
C ASP A 95 9.44 0.03 10.05
N VAL A 96 9.58 0.57 8.84
CA VAL A 96 9.76 2.00 8.54
C VAL A 96 8.74 2.47 7.49
N ASN A 97 8.71 3.77 7.19
CA ASN A 97 7.69 4.35 6.31
C ASN A 97 7.80 3.86 4.86
N SER A 98 9.01 3.83 4.30
CA SER A 98 9.20 3.42 2.91
C SER A 98 9.01 1.93 2.70
N GLY A 99 8.22 1.57 1.68
CA GLY A 99 8.12 0.22 1.16
C GLY A 99 9.43 -0.40 0.68
N PHE A 100 10.44 0.41 0.37
CA PHE A 100 11.70 -0.02 -0.25
C PHE A 100 12.86 -0.17 0.73
N ILE A 101 12.79 0.43 1.92
CA ILE A 101 13.90 0.40 2.87
C ILE A 101 13.82 -0.87 3.72
N GLY A 102 14.87 -1.67 3.67
CA GLY A 102 14.95 -2.91 4.44
C GLY A 102 14.08 -4.05 3.91
N THR A 103 13.56 -3.92 2.68
CA THR A 103 12.76 -4.94 2.00
C THR A 103 13.39 -5.32 0.66
N ASP A 104 12.87 -6.37 0.02
CA ASP A 104 13.24 -6.77 -1.34
C ASP A 104 12.22 -6.29 -2.39
N LEU A 105 11.36 -5.31 -2.06
CA LEU A 105 10.26 -4.84 -2.91
C LEU A 105 10.75 -4.43 -4.31
N GLU A 106 11.83 -3.62 -4.37
CA GLU A 106 12.39 -3.20 -5.65
C GLU A 106 12.86 -4.41 -6.47
N ILE A 107 13.58 -5.33 -5.85
CA ILE A 107 14.13 -6.51 -6.52
C ILE A 107 13.00 -7.34 -7.12
N GLN A 108 11.94 -7.62 -6.34
CA GLN A 108 10.79 -8.40 -6.81
C GLN A 108 10.05 -7.70 -7.95
N LEU A 109 9.83 -6.39 -7.87
CA LEU A 109 9.20 -5.60 -8.93
C LEU A 109 10.04 -5.63 -10.22
N ARG A 110 11.37 -5.44 -10.11
CA ARG A 110 12.29 -5.46 -11.25
C ARG A 110 12.37 -6.84 -11.90
N HIS A 111 12.40 -7.91 -11.10
CA HIS A 111 12.37 -9.29 -11.59
C HIS A 111 11.10 -9.60 -12.39
N LYS A 112 9.95 -9.01 -12.03
CA LYS A 112 8.71 -9.10 -12.81
C LYS A 112 8.65 -8.13 -14.00
N GLY A 113 9.72 -7.36 -14.26
CA GLY A 113 9.77 -6.40 -15.36
C GLY A 113 8.92 -5.15 -15.13
N ILE A 114 8.55 -4.85 -13.87
CA ILE A 114 7.73 -3.69 -13.54
C ILE A 114 8.52 -2.40 -13.72
N LYS A 115 7.90 -1.47 -14.45
CA LYS A 115 8.42 -0.13 -14.73
C LYS A 115 7.51 0.96 -14.17
N ARG A 116 6.25 0.62 -13.87
CA ARG A 116 5.22 1.55 -13.44
C ARG A 116 4.52 1.09 -12.18
N LEU A 117 4.31 2.01 -11.25
CA LEU A 117 3.58 1.76 -10.01
C LEU A 117 2.34 2.64 -9.92
N VAL A 118 1.21 2.02 -9.66
CA VAL A 118 -0.01 2.68 -9.19
C VAL A 118 -0.06 2.48 -7.68
N ILE A 119 0.06 3.56 -6.90
CA ILE A 119 0.25 3.52 -5.45
C ILE A 119 -1.02 3.99 -4.75
N VAL A 120 -1.47 3.20 -3.76
CA VAL A 120 -2.68 3.43 -2.94
C VAL A 120 -2.45 2.96 -1.50
N GLY A 121 -3.26 3.40 -0.55
CA GLY A 121 -3.21 2.92 0.84
C GLY A 121 -3.05 4.02 1.89
N PHE A 122 -2.30 3.74 2.97
CA PHE A 122 -2.29 4.57 4.17
C PHE A 122 -0.90 4.72 4.80
N PHE A 123 -0.58 5.81 5.52
CA PHE A 123 -1.22 7.13 5.45
C PHE A 123 -0.54 8.00 4.37
N THR A 124 -1.31 8.92 3.79
CA THR A 124 -0.91 9.75 2.63
C THR A 124 0.40 10.49 2.90
N ASN A 125 0.49 11.18 4.03
CA ASN A 125 1.63 12.00 4.48
C ASN A 125 2.76 11.20 5.16
N MET A 126 2.62 9.86 5.26
CA MET A 126 3.58 9.00 5.94
C MET A 126 4.12 7.93 4.98
N CYS A 127 3.60 6.71 5.04
CA CYS A 127 4.09 5.58 4.25
C CYS A 127 3.87 5.78 2.75
N ILE A 128 2.73 6.38 2.36
CA ILE A 128 2.41 6.66 0.96
C ILE A 128 3.37 7.69 0.38
N GLU A 129 3.52 8.87 1.00
CA GLU A 129 4.42 9.92 0.52
C GLU A 129 5.86 9.41 0.43
N THR A 130 6.36 8.75 1.48
CA THR A 130 7.74 8.25 1.51
C THR A 130 7.98 7.23 0.40
N THR A 131 7.08 6.26 0.26
CA THR A 131 7.19 5.20 -0.76
C THR A 131 7.05 5.78 -2.17
N THR A 132 6.14 6.73 -2.39
CA THR A 132 5.91 7.37 -3.69
C THR A 132 7.11 8.20 -4.13
N ARG A 133 7.69 9.01 -3.22
CA ARG A 133 8.91 9.78 -3.50
C ARG A 133 10.07 8.85 -3.85
N MET A 134 10.24 7.76 -3.11
CA MET A 134 11.28 6.78 -3.39
C MET A 134 11.06 6.04 -4.70
N ALA A 135 9.83 5.63 -5.02
CA ALA A 135 9.52 5.02 -6.31
C ALA A 135 9.94 5.91 -7.49
N GLY A 136 9.61 7.21 -7.42
CA GLY A 136 10.06 8.19 -8.41
C GLY A 136 11.59 8.31 -8.49
N ASN A 137 12.27 8.40 -7.35
CA ASN A 137 13.74 8.49 -7.30
C ASN A 137 14.44 7.21 -7.80
N LEU A 138 13.81 6.04 -7.62
CA LEU A 138 14.28 4.76 -8.16
C LEU A 138 13.95 4.60 -9.67
N GLY A 139 13.28 5.58 -10.28
CA GLY A 139 12.99 5.60 -11.71
C GLY A 139 11.77 4.77 -12.13
N PHE A 140 10.84 4.48 -11.22
CA PHE A 140 9.53 3.97 -11.61
C PHE A 140 8.65 5.11 -12.14
N ASP A 141 7.92 4.86 -13.22
CA ASP A 141 6.82 5.73 -13.62
C ASP A 141 5.71 5.63 -12.56
N THR A 142 5.49 6.68 -11.79
CA THR A 142 4.76 6.59 -10.52
C THR A 142 3.45 7.36 -10.57
N TYR A 143 2.35 6.67 -10.28
CA TYR A 143 1.00 7.23 -10.24
C TYR A 143 0.46 7.06 -8.83
N LEU A 144 0.18 8.16 -8.15
CA LEU A 144 -0.58 8.17 -6.91
C LEU A 144 -2.07 8.30 -7.25
N VAL A 145 -2.94 7.49 -6.65
CA VAL A 145 -4.40 7.66 -6.77
C VAL A 145 -4.95 8.27 -5.48
N PRO A 146 -5.18 9.60 -5.43
CA PRO A 146 -5.45 10.31 -4.17
C PRO A 146 -6.75 9.84 -3.50
N ASP A 147 -7.78 9.54 -4.29
CA ASP A 147 -9.07 9.03 -3.77
C ASP A 147 -8.94 7.65 -3.10
N CYS A 148 -7.85 6.94 -3.37
CA CYS A 148 -7.49 5.65 -2.77
C CYS A 148 -6.44 5.80 -1.67
N CYS A 149 -6.24 7.01 -1.14
CA CYS A 149 -5.34 7.29 -0.03
C CYS A 149 -6.07 8.09 1.06
N ALA A 150 -5.67 7.93 2.32
CA ALA A 150 -6.17 8.78 3.41
C ALA A 150 -5.05 9.18 4.38
N THR A 151 -5.30 10.20 5.19
CA THR A 151 -4.45 10.73 6.27
C THR A 151 -5.29 11.06 7.49
#